data_AF-A0A5C6ZEG3-F1
#
_entry.id   AF-A0A5C6ZEG3-F1
#
_cell.length_a   1.000
_cell.length_b   1.000
_cell.length_c   1.000
_cell.angle_alpha   90.00
_cell.angle_beta   90.00
_cell.angle_gamma   90.00
#
_symmetry.space_group_name_H-M   'P 1'
#
loop_
_entity.id
_entity.type
_entity.pdbx_description
1 polymer ?
#
loop_
_entity_poly.entity_id
_entity_poly.type
_entity_poly.pdbx_seq_one_letter_code
_entity_poly.pdbx_strand_id
1 'polypeptide(L)'
;MDLYIESKDGILVEDIYVCYQLTNVIDLEKLHDLGFSICLDEELAFRPSTEYLMVKAQYELLGFELEHFKTPIKFDKLFNWYDGFRYLRNFFDGLDPFSSLDYKLFDDASRLLGKLDRIVSIKTITENALEALIDFQVATTERDKLIWLFENQMDRYANINFSIPEDLSVDSCVTYESDQLQLIIDITGYEYVFDYFKKLDDFYEAMMEKYKPLPAHFENSKQHRIGYSLESYLTLHKVHLDLVESYGQNG
;
A
#
# COMPACT_ATOMS: atom_id res chain seq x y z
N MET A 1 18.67 11.30 -26.05
CA MET A 1 18.38 10.35 -27.15
C MET A 1 16.95 10.62 -27.57
N ASP A 2 16.72 10.70 -28.87
CA ASP A 2 15.39 10.97 -29.39
C ASP A 2 14.67 9.65 -29.66
N LEU A 3 13.44 9.53 -29.16
CA LEU A 3 12.56 8.39 -29.44
C LEU A 3 11.69 8.74 -30.65
N TYR A 4 11.79 7.95 -31.71
CA TYR A 4 10.92 8.08 -32.88
C TYR A 4 9.94 6.90 -32.92
N ILE A 5 8.66 7.23 -33.02
CA ILE A 5 7.57 6.26 -33.08
C ILE A 5 6.99 6.34 -34.49
N GLU A 6 7.05 5.23 -35.24
CA GLU A 6 6.46 5.15 -36.58
C GLU A 6 5.06 4.57 -36.50
N SER A 7 4.08 5.29 -37.07
CA SER A 7 2.71 4.83 -37.23
C SER A 7 2.21 5.26 -38.60
N LYS A 8 1.74 4.30 -39.41
CA LYS A 8 1.20 4.59 -40.75
C LYS A 8 -0.24 5.12 -40.70
N ASP A 9 -1.00 4.75 -39.68
CA ASP A 9 -2.41 5.11 -39.51
C ASP A 9 -2.65 6.17 -38.41
N GLY A 10 -1.60 6.52 -37.66
CA GLY A 10 -1.68 7.43 -36.51
C GLY A 10 -2.37 6.83 -35.28
N ILE A 11 -2.67 5.53 -35.29
CA ILE A 11 -3.45 4.83 -34.27
C ILE A 11 -2.65 3.67 -33.68
N LEU A 12 -1.98 2.88 -34.52
CA LEU A 12 -1.17 1.74 -34.11
C LEU A 12 0.30 2.04 -34.30
N VAL A 13 1.08 1.85 -33.24
CA VAL A 13 2.55 1.93 -33.29
C VAL A 13 3.08 0.69 -33.98
N GLU A 14 3.79 0.88 -35.09
CA GLU A 14 4.38 -0.21 -35.87
C GLU A 14 5.83 -0.48 -35.43
N ASP A 15 6.58 0.59 -35.11
CA ASP A 15 7.98 0.48 -34.70
C ASP A 15 8.41 1.63 -33.76
N ILE A 16 9.42 1.36 -32.94
CA ILE A 16 10.03 2.31 -32.02
C ILE A 16 11.54 2.31 -32.23
N TYR A 17 12.11 3.48 -32.54
CA TYR A 17 13.54 3.67 -32.77
C TYR A 17 14.13 4.62 -31.72
N VAL A 18 15.29 4.23 -31.16
CA VAL A 18 16.10 5.09 -30.28
C VAL A 18 17.28 5.62 -31.10
N CYS A 19 17.27 6.93 -31.39
CA CYS A 19 18.26 7.56 -32.26
C CYS A 19 19.16 8.52 -31.46
N TYR A 20 20.46 8.50 -31.75
CA TYR A 20 21.41 9.46 -31.17
C TYR A 20 21.22 10.87 -31.73
N GLN A 21 20.84 10.98 -33.01
CA GLN A 21 20.52 12.25 -33.68
C GLN A 21 19.67 11.98 -34.92
N LEU A 22 18.53 12.65 -35.06
CA LEU A 22 17.71 12.62 -36.27
C LEU A 22 18.24 13.67 -37.27
N THR A 23 18.68 13.24 -38.45
CA THR A 23 19.05 14.14 -39.55
C THR A 23 17.99 14.07 -40.65
N ASN A 24 17.62 15.23 -41.20
CA ASN A 24 16.62 15.43 -42.28
C ASN A 24 15.14 15.43 -41.88
N VAL A 25 14.80 15.71 -40.62
CA VAL A 25 13.41 15.92 -40.22
C VAL A 25 13.18 17.41 -39.96
N ILE A 26 12.21 18.01 -40.66
CA ILE A 26 11.76 19.39 -40.46
C ILE A 26 11.11 19.44 -39.07
N ASP A 27 11.50 20.43 -38.26
CA ASP A 27 10.98 20.80 -36.93
C ASP A 27 9.73 20.01 -36.51
N LEU A 28 9.94 18.82 -35.93
CA LEU A 28 8.87 18.11 -35.25
C LEU A 28 8.63 18.82 -33.93
N GLU A 29 7.44 19.37 -33.75
CA GLU A 29 7.03 19.93 -32.47
C GLU A 29 7.00 18.80 -31.44
N LYS A 30 7.82 18.93 -30.39
CA LYS A 30 7.89 17.95 -29.31
C LYS A 30 6.58 18.02 -28.51
N LEU A 31 5.67 17.08 -28.77
CA LEU A 31 4.37 17.01 -28.10
C LEU A 31 4.46 16.42 -26.68
N HIS A 32 5.40 15.49 -26.47
CA HIS A 32 5.53 14.74 -25.23
C HIS A 32 6.99 14.53 -24.83
N ASP A 33 7.21 14.47 -23.52
CA ASP A 33 8.46 14.05 -22.89
C ASP A 33 8.34 12.60 -22.43
N LEU A 34 9.16 11.71 -23.01
CA LEU A 34 9.29 10.33 -22.57
C LEU A 34 10.65 10.16 -21.90
N GLY A 35 10.62 9.99 -20.58
CA GLY A 35 11.81 9.63 -19.81
C GLY A 35 11.90 8.11 -19.68
N PHE A 36 13.08 7.57 -19.98
CA PHE A 36 13.43 6.21 -19.62
C PHE A 36 14.49 6.27 -18.54
N SER A 37 14.27 5.59 -17.43
CA SER A 37 15.31 5.31 -16.44
C SER A 37 15.69 3.85 -16.57
N ILE A 38 16.99 3.58 -16.69
CA ILE A 38 17.53 2.22 -16.66
C ILE A 38 18.19 2.10 -15.28
N CYS A 39 17.88 1.03 -14.56
CA CYS A 39 18.52 0.80 -13.26
C CYS A 39 20.02 0.59 -13.47
N LEU A 40 20.85 1.06 -12.53
CA LEU A 40 22.31 0.97 -12.64
C LEU A 40 22.78 -0.49 -12.78
N ASP A 41 22.06 -1.44 -12.18
CA ASP A 41 22.35 -2.87 -12.27
C ASP A 41 21.87 -3.56 -13.56
N GLU A 42 21.18 -2.82 -14.44
CA GLU A 42 20.82 -3.26 -15.79
C GLU A 42 21.82 -2.77 -16.84
N GLU A 43 22.78 -1.91 -16.47
CA GLU A 43 23.81 -1.41 -17.37
C GLU A 43 24.86 -2.48 -17.75
N LEU A 44 25.29 -2.51 -19.01
CA LEU A 44 26.31 -3.45 -19.49
C LEU A 44 27.65 -3.35 -18.75
N ALA A 45 27.99 -2.17 -18.25
CA ALA A 45 29.23 -1.89 -17.55
C ALA A 45 29.10 -1.95 -16.02
N PHE A 46 27.95 -2.41 -15.51
CA PHE A 46 27.68 -2.45 -14.09
C PHE A 46 28.74 -3.24 -13.33
N ARG A 47 29.25 -2.63 -12.24
CA ARG A 47 30.15 -3.27 -11.29
C ARG A 47 29.51 -3.20 -9.92
N PRO A 48 29.07 -4.34 -9.34
CA PRO A 48 28.38 -4.32 -8.08
C PRO A 48 29.32 -3.86 -6.96
N SER A 49 28.83 -2.95 -6.12
CA SER A 49 29.53 -2.57 -4.89
C SER A 49 29.48 -3.71 -3.87
N THR A 50 30.25 -3.58 -2.80
CA THR A 50 30.18 -4.53 -1.67
C THR A 50 28.78 -4.53 -1.05
N GLU A 51 28.16 -3.35 -0.90
CA GLU A 51 26.81 -3.19 -0.37
C GLU A 51 25.79 -3.90 -1.26
N TYR A 52 25.87 -3.72 -2.59
CA TYR A 52 25.00 -4.40 -3.54
C TYR A 52 25.08 -5.92 -3.39
N LEU A 53 26.30 -6.47 -3.30
CA LEU A 53 26.51 -7.91 -3.12
C LEU A 53 25.95 -8.42 -1.78
N MET A 54 26.04 -7.63 -0.72
CA MET A 54 25.48 -7.99 0.59
C MET A 54 23.95 -7.99 0.57
N VAL A 55 23.32 -6.96 -0.01
CA VAL A 55 21.86 -6.90 -0.18
C VAL A 55 21.39 -8.09 -1.02
N LYS A 56 22.08 -8.38 -2.13
CA LYS A 56 21.76 -9.52 -2.99
C LYS A 56 21.74 -10.83 -2.22
N ALA A 57 22.81 -11.13 -1.47
CA ALA A 57 22.90 -12.37 -0.71
C ALA A 57 21.81 -12.49 0.36
N GLN A 58 21.47 -11.40 1.05
CA GLN A 58 20.41 -11.39 2.06
C GLN A 58 19.01 -11.51 1.44
N TYR A 59 18.77 -10.86 0.30
CA TYR A 59 17.51 -10.94 -0.43
C TYR A 59 17.28 -12.34 -0.99
N GLU A 60 18.31 -12.97 -1.58
CA GLU A 60 18.27 -14.35 -2.04
C GLU A 60 17.99 -15.33 -0.88
N LEU A 61 18.61 -15.13 0.29
CA LEU A 61 18.33 -15.91 1.49
C LEU A 61 16.87 -15.73 1.95
N LEU A 62 16.38 -14.49 1.98
CA LEU A 62 15.00 -14.16 2.37
C LEU A 62 13.99 -14.86 1.45
N GLY A 63 14.20 -14.77 0.12
CA GLY A 63 13.36 -15.44 -0.86
C GLY A 63 13.38 -16.96 -0.70
N PHE A 64 14.58 -17.55 -0.55
CA PHE A 64 14.72 -18.99 -0.30
C PHE A 64 13.97 -19.44 0.96
N GLU A 65 14.13 -18.73 2.08
CA GLU A 65 13.45 -19.11 3.33
C GLU A 65 11.92 -18.95 3.23
N LEU A 66 11.44 -17.94 2.50
CA LEU A 66 10.02 -17.75 2.23
C LEU A 66 9.40 -18.93 1.46
N GLU A 67 10.06 -19.39 0.40
CA GLU A 67 9.62 -20.53 -0.41
C GLU A 67 9.54 -21.84 0.40
N HIS A 68 10.34 -21.94 1.47
CA HIS A 68 10.44 -23.15 2.29
C HIS A 68 9.60 -23.09 3.57
N PHE A 69 8.78 -22.05 3.75
CA PHE A 69 7.86 -22.02 4.87
C PHE A 69 6.80 -23.10 4.75
N LYS A 70 6.63 -23.85 5.84
CA LYS A 70 5.44 -24.68 6.01
C LYS A 70 4.24 -23.77 6.26
N THR A 71 3.23 -23.91 5.43
CA THR A 71 1.94 -23.22 5.56
C THR A 71 0.92 -24.11 6.28
N PRO A 72 0.04 -23.55 7.13
CA PRO A 72 0.06 -22.16 7.58
C PRO A 72 1.21 -21.88 8.56
N ILE A 73 1.79 -20.67 8.49
CA ILE A 73 2.83 -20.23 9.41
C ILE A 73 2.20 -19.53 10.62
N LYS A 74 2.57 -19.94 11.84
CA LYS A 74 2.16 -19.24 13.07
C LYS A 74 2.68 -17.80 13.06
N PHE A 75 1.83 -16.83 13.36
CA PHE A 75 2.15 -15.40 13.28
C PHE A 75 3.41 -15.02 14.09
N ASP A 76 3.52 -15.50 15.33
CA ASP A 76 4.71 -15.25 16.16
C ASP A 76 6.00 -15.84 15.57
N LYS A 77 5.89 -16.96 14.86
CA LYS A 77 7.04 -17.56 14.18
C LYS A 77 7.46 -16.70 12.99
N LEU A 78 6.49 -16.18 12.22
CA LEU A 78 6.76 -15.25 11.12
C LEU A 78 7.46 -13.99 11.63
N PHE A 79 6.93 -13.38 12.69
CA PHE A 79 7.48 -12.19 13.32
C PHE A 79 8.94 -12.40 13.78
N ASN A 80 9.20 -13.47 14.53
CA ASN A 80 10.54 -13.77 15.03
C ASN A 80 11.54 -14.11 13.92
N TRP A 81 11.08 -14.80 12.87
CA TRP A 81 11.90 -15.09 11.70
C TRP A 81 12.31 -13.81 10.97
N TYR A 82 11.35 -12.90 10.76
CA TYR A 82 11.60 -11.65 10.06
C TYR A 82 12.63 -10.76 10.78
N ASP A 83 12.72 -10.88 12.11
CA ASP A 83 13.74 -10.16 12.87
C ASP A 83 15.19 -10.51 12.45
N GLY A 84 15.40 -11.73 11.92
CA GLY A 84 16.67 -12.20 11.38
C GLY A 84 17.21 -11.37 10.22
N PHE A 85 16.34 -10.65 9.49
CA PHE A 85 16.70 -9.82 8.33
C PHE A 85 16.93 -8.35 8.69
N ARG A 86 17.34 -8.08 9.94
CA ARG A 86 17.63 -6.71 10.42
C ARG A 86 18.62 -5.94 9.56
N TYR A 87 19.61 -6.60 8.95
CA TYR A 87 20.54 -5.91 8.05
C TYR A 87 19.81 -5.26 6.88
N LEU A 88 18.93 -5.99 6.20
CA LEU A 88 18.17 -5.47 5.07
C LEU A 88 17.27 -4.31 5.50
N ARG A 89 16.50 -4.49 6.58
CA ARG A 89 15.63 -3.45 7.12
C ARG A 89 16.41 -2.16 7.42
N ASN A 90 17.47 -2.26 8.21
CA ASN A 90 18.30 -1.09 8.56
C ASN A 90 18.97 -0.45 7.35
N PHE A 91 19.34 -1.24 6.34
CA PHE A 91 19.91 -0.72 5.10
C PHE A 91 18.89 0.17 4.39
N PHE A 92 17.67 -0.32 4.16
CA PHE A 92 16.62 0.44 3.47
C PHE A 92 16.06 1.60 4.30
N ASP A 93 15.95 1.46 5.62
CA ASP A 93 15.55 2.56 6.51
C ASP A 93 16.56 3.74 6.48
N GLY A 94 17.81 3.45 6.14
CA GLY A 94 18.88 4.44 6.01
C GLY A 94 18.99 5.07 4.62
N LEU A 95 18.21 4.61 3.64
CA LEU A 95 18.22 5.16 2.29
C LEU A 95 17.26 6.35 2.16
N ASP A 96 17.58 7.28 1.25
CA ASP A 96 16.62 8.27 0.81
C ASP A 96 15.46 7.58 0.05
N PRO A 97 14.23 8.16 0.06
CA PRO A 97 13.02 7.52 -0.50
C PRO A 97 13.11 7.09 -1.97
N PHE A 98 14.07 7.63 -2.73
CA PHE A 98 14.25 7.34 -4.15
C PHE A 98 15.47 6.47 -4.44
N SER A 99 16.36 6.23 -3.47
CA SER A 99 17.60 5.48 -3.70
C SER A 99 17.37 3.98 -3.95
N SER A 100 16.21 3.45 -3.54
CA SER A 100 15.81 2.09 -3.90
C SER A 100 15.48 1.94 -5.39
N LEU A 101 15.16 3.03 -6.09
CA LEU A 101 14.82 3.02 -7.51
C LEU A 101 16.06 3.02 -8.43
N ASP A 102 17.25 3.29 -7.88
CA ASP A 102 18.50 3.32 -8.64
C ASP A 102 18.95 1.91 -9.08
N TYR A 103 18.52 0.88 -8.36
CA TYR A 103 18.85 -0.52 -8.63
C TYR A 103 17.59 -1.38 -8.60
N LYS A 104 17.42 -2.24 -9.59
CA LYS A 104 16.29 -3.16 -9.67
C LYS A 104 16.23 -4.10 -8.47
N LEU A 105 17.39 -4.63 -8.06
CA LEU A 105 17.50 -5.45 -6.85
C LEU A 105 17.00 -4.70 -5.61
N PHE A 106 17.27 -3.40 -5.50
CA PHE A 106 16.91 -2.61 -4.33
C PHE A 106 15.41 -2.31 -4.31
N ASP A 107 14.81 -2.00 -5.46
CA ASP A 107 13.36 -1.87 -5.61
C ASP A 107 12.65 -3.16 -5.21
N ASP A 108 13.07 -4.30 -5.78
CA ASP A 108 12.50 -5.61 -5.49
C ASP A 108 12.59 -5.97 -4.00
N ALA A 109 13.77 -5.78 -3.40
CA ALA A 109 13.98 -6.05 -1.98
C ALA A 109 13.17 -5.11 -1.09
N SER A 110 13.17 -3.80 -1.35
CA SER A 110 12.40 -2.82 -0.59
C SER A 110 10.91 -3.09 -0.64
N ARG A 111 10.38 -3.47 -1.81
CA ARG A 111 8.95 -3.79 -1.99
C ARG A 111 8.56 -5.06 -1.23
N LEU A 112 9.40 -6.09 -1.25
CA LEU A 112 9.15 -7.32 -0.49
C LEU A 112 9.22 -7.06 1.03
N LEU A 113 10.21 -6.30 1.50
CA LEU A 113 10.31 -5.90 2.89
C LEU A 113 9.09 -5.09 3.33
N GLY A 114 8.66 -4.10 2.55
CA GLY A 114 7.46 -3.32 2.87
C GLY A 114 6.18 -4.17 3.02
N LYS A 115 6.07 -5.26 2.26
CA LYS A 115 4.96 -6.24 2.42
C LYS A 115 5.10 -7.02 3.72
N LEU A 116 6.30 -7.48 4.06
CA LEU A 116 6.57 -8.18 5.31
C LEU A 116 6.37 -7.25 6.52
N ASP A 117 6.86 -6.01 6.46
CA ASP A 117 6.67 -4.96 7.46
C ASP A 117 5.19 -4.71 7.73
N ARG A 118 4.35 -4.65 6.69
CA ARG A 118 2.90 -4.53 6.85
C ARG A 118 2.29 -5.73 7.57
N ILE A 119 2.76 -6.95 7.30
CA ILE A 119 2.28 -8.14 8.00
C ILE A 119 2.70 -8.10 9.47
N VAL A 120 3.97 -7.79 9.75
CA VAL A 120 4.49 -7.83 11.12
C VAL A 120 4.05 -6.64 11.98
N SER A 121 3.71 -5.50 11.37
CA SER A 121 3.19 -4.32 12.07
C SER A 121 1.82 -4.57 12.71
N ILE A 122 1.07 -5.58 12.25
CA ILE A 122 -0.17 -6.02 12.93
C ILE A 122 0.10 -6.34 14.41
N LYS A 123 1.29 -6.86 14.73
CA LYS A 123 1.67 -7.15 16.12
C LYS A 123 1.76 -5.88 16.97
N THR A 124 2.15 -4.75 16.40
CA THR A 124 2.27 -3.48 17.13
C THR A 124 0.92 -2.82 17.41
N ILE A 125 -0.15 -3.24 16.72
CA ILE A 125 -1.50 -2.70 16.87
C ILE A 125 -2.31 -3.47 17.94
N THR A 126 -1.77 -4.57 18.47
CA THR A 126 -2.47 -5.49 19.39
C THR A 126 -3.09 -4.80 20.62
N GLU A 127 -2.33 -3.97 21.34
CA GLU A 127 -2.83 -3.28 22.53
C GLU A 127 -3.94 -2.28 22.17
N ASN A 128 -3.70 -1.44 21.15
CA ASN A 128 -4.67 -0.46 20.67
C ASN A 128 -5.97 -1.13 20.16
N ALA A 129 -5.86 -2.25 19.43
CA ALA A 129 -7.02 -2.97 18.91
C ALA A 129 -7.95 -3.48 20.01
N LEU A 130 -7.39 -3.94 21.12
CA LEU A 130 -8.19 -4.40 22.26
C LEU A 130 -8.96 -3.25 22.90
N GLU A 131 -8.29 -2.12 23.16
CA GLU A 131 -8.92 -0.92 23.72
C GLU A 131 -9.99 -0.37 22.77
N ALA A 132 -9.66 -0.24 21.48
CA ALA A 132 -10.59 0.22 20.45
C ALA A 132 -11.84 -0.68 20.36
N LEU A 133 -11.70 -2.00 20.49
CA LEU A 133 -12.86 -2.90 20.50
C LEU A 133 -13.77 -2.69 21.72
N ILE A 134 -13.18 -2.43 22.89
CA ILE A 134 -13.95 -2.13 24.10
C ILE A 134 -14.71 -0.82 23.92
N ASP A 135 -14.03 0.22 23.41
CA ASP A 135 -14.65 1.53 23.16
C ASP A 135 -15.79 1.43 22.13
N PHE A 136 -15.59 0.64 21.07
CA PHE A 136 -16.63 0.40 20.07
C PHE A 136 -17.88 -0.28 20.65
N GLN A 137 -17.71 -1.19 21.61
CA GLN A 137 -18.84 -1.85 22.28
C GLN A 137 -19.65 -0.89 23.16
N VAL A 138 -18.99 0.12 23.74
CA VAL A 138 -19.63 1.14 24.58
C VAL A 138 -20.26 2.26 23.74
N ALA A 139 -19.78 2.47 22.51
CA ALA A 139 -20.33 3.44 21.58
C ALA A 139 -21.76 3.08 21.14
N THR A 140 -22.76 3.81 21.66
CA THR A 140 -24.18 3.51 21.43
C THR A 140 -24.81 4.34 20.31
N THR A 141 -24.34 5.57 20.12
CA THR A 141 -24.85 6.45 19.07
C THR A 141 -23.97 6.43 17.84
N GLU A 142 -24.52 6.81 16.68
CA GLU A 142 -23.73 7.00 15.46
C GLU A 142 -22.60 8.00 15.68
N ARG A 143 -22.86 9.06 16.44
CA ARG A 143 -21.86 10.08 16.75
C ARG A 143 -20.69 9.47 17.53
N ASP A 144 -20.95 8.65 18.54
CA ASP A 144 -19.90 7.99 19.33
C ASP A 144 -19.05 7.06 18.44
N LYS A 145 -19.72 6.32 17.54
CA LYS A 145 -19.01 5.44 16.59
C LYS A 145 -18.21 6.21 15.55
N LEU A 146 -18.65 7.39 15.14
CA LEU A 146 -17.88 8.28 14.27
C LEU A 146 -16.64 8.83 14.97
N ILE A 147 -16.75 9.20 16.25
CA ILE A 147 -15.57 9.60 17.05
C ILE A 147 -14.57 8.44 17.08
N TRP A 148 -15.03 7.25 17.46
CA TRP A 148 -14.21 6.04 17.47
C TRP A 148 -13.54 5.79 16.11
N LEU A 149 -14.28 5.90 15.01
CA LEU A 149 -13.75 5.72 13.66
C LEU A 149 -12.62 6.71 13.36
N PHE A 150 -12.81 7.99 13.70
CA PHE A 150 -11.80 9.02 13.42
C PHE A 150 -10.56 8.90 14.30
N GLU A 151 -10.70 8.48 15.56
CA GLU A 151 -9.57 8.22 16.46
C GLU A 151 -8.72 7.04 15.96
N ASN A 152 -9.36 6.06 15.32
CA ASN A 152 -8.73 4.82 14.84
C ASN A 152 -8.40 4.84 13.33
N GLN A 153 -8.57 5.98 12.65
CA GLN A 153 -8.52 6.05 11.19
C GLN A 153 -7.14 5.73 10.58
N MET A 154 -6.06 5.82 11.36
CA MET A 154 -4.70 5.49 10.92
C MET A 154 -4.48 4.00 10.67
N ASP A 155 -5.29 3.16 11.31
CA ASP A 155 -5.25 1.72 11.12
C ASP A 155 -6.16 1.27 9.96
N ARG A 156 -6.88 2.20 9.34
CA ARG A 156 -7.59 1.90 8.10
C ARG A 156 -6.58 1.40 7.09
N TYR A 157 -6.97 0.38 6.35
CA TYR A 157 -6.11 -0.27 5.37
C TYR A 157 -4.96 -1.12 5.94
N ALA A 158 -4.86 -1.29 7.27
CA ALA A 158 -3.85 -2.18 7.86
C ALA A 158 -4.02 -3.64 7.41
N ASN A 159 -5.25 -4.05 7.06
CA ASN A 159 -5.60 -5.34 6.51
C ASN A 159 -5.59 -5.39 4.96
N ILE A 160 -5.09 -4.37 4.25
CA ILE A 160 -4.93 -4.45 2.80
C ILE A 160 -4.16 -5.72 2.44
N ASN A 161 -4.62 -6.41 1.38
CA ASN A 161 -4.09 -7.67 0.86
C ASN A 161 -4.35 -8.89 1.75
N PHE A 162 -5.05 -8.75 2.89
CA PHE A 162 -5.49 -9.88 3.67
C PHE A 162 -6.88 -10.35 3.24
N SER A 163 -6.99 -11.62 2.88
CA SER A 163 -8.25 -12.35 2.86
C SER A 163 -8.52 -12.92 4.25
N ILE A 164 -9.56 -12.41 4.90
CA ILE A 164 -9.98 -12.78 6.24
C ILE A 164 -11.19 -13.72 6.13
N PRO A 165 -11.16 -14.91 6.75
CA PRO A 165 -12.33 -15.78 6.84
C PRO A 165 -13.55 -15.06 7.44
N GLU A 166 -14.75 -15.53 7.10
CA GLU A 166 -15.99 -14.96 7.67
C GLU A 166 -16.05 -15.07 9.20
N ASP A 167 -15.56 -16.21 9.73
CA ASP A 167 -15.56 -16.53 11.15
C ASP A 167 -14.17 -17.01 11.63
N LEU A 168 -13.42 -16.07 12.22
CA LEU A 168 -12.09 -16.31 12.78
C LEU A 168 -12.09 -17.26 14.00
N SER A 169 -13.24 -17.52 14.62
CA SER A 169 -13.35 -18.47 15.72
C SER A 169 -13.33 -19.93 15.25
N VAL A 170 -13.67 -20.15 13.97
CA VAL A 170 -13.65 -21.47 13.33
C VAL A 170 -12.35 -21.68 12.55
N ASP A 171 -11.89 -20.65 11.84
CA ASP A 171 -10.63 -20.67 11.09
C ASP A 171 -9.81 -19.41 11.36
N SER A 172 -8.76 -19.55 12.16
CA SER A 172 -7.83 -18.46 12.47
C SER A 172 -6.70 -18.34 11.44
N CYS A 173 -6.86 -18.87 10.22
CA CYS A 173 -5.90 -18.68 9.14
C CYS A 173 -6.33 -17.53 8.22
N VAL A 174 -5.48 -16.51 8.10
CA VAL A 174 -5.66 -15.43 7.12
C VAL A 174 -4.69 -15.62 5.97
N THR A 175 -5.07 -15.21 4.77
CA THR A 175 -4.19 -15.25 3.60
C THR A 175 -3.75 -13.84 3.24
N TYR A 176 -2.45 -13.57 3.28
CA TYR A 176 -1.89 -12.36 2.68
C TYR A 176 -1.52 -12.64 1.22
N GLU A 177 -1.98 -11.81 0.30
CA GLU A 177 -1.71 -11.99 -1.13
C GLU A 177 -1.35 -10.67 -1.83
N SER A 178 -0.20 -10.67 -2.50
CA SER A 178 0.30 -9.58 -3.33
C SER A 178 1.06 -10.15 -4.52
N ASP A 179 1.47 -9.28 -5.45
CA ASP A 179 2.25 -9.61 -6.64
C ASP A 179 3.59 -10.33 -6.39
N GLN A 180 4.18 -10.20 -5.19
CA GLN A 180 5.46 -10.88 -4.85
C GLN A 180 5.38 -11.82 -3.64
N LEU A 181 4.24 -11.86 -2.94
CA LEU A 181 4.15 -12.59 -1.67
C LEU A 181 2.74 -13.14 -1.48
N GLN A 182 2.67 -14.46 -1.26
CA GLN A 182 1.47 -15.15 -0.82
C GLN A 182 1.79 -15.98 0.42
N LEU A 183 1.11 -15.72 1.53
CA LEU A 183 1.32 -16.42 2.80
C LEU A 183 -0.03 -16.78 3.42
N ILE A 184 -0.14 -18.02 3.92
CA ILE A 184 -1.22 -18.41 4.81
C ILE A 184 -0.67 -18.34 6.24
N ILE A 185 -1.26 -17.47 7.04
CA ILE A 185 -0.78 -17.11 8.37
C ILE A 185 -1.81 -17.55 9.39
N ASP A 186 -1.39 -18.39 10.32
CA ASP A 186 -2.19 -18.78 11.47
C ASP A 186 -2.03 -17.73 12.56
N ILE A 187 -3.12 -16.99 12.78
CA ILE A 187 -3.23 -15.85 13.70
C ILE A 187 -3.90 -16.25 15.03
N THR A 188 -3.87 -17.53 15.43
CA THR A 188 -4.45 -17.94 16.71
C THR A 188 -3.92 -17.06 17.86
N GLY A 189 -4.82 -16.46 18.63
CA GLY A 189 -4.52 -15.50 19.70
C GLY A 189 -4.45 -14.03 19.26
N TYR A 190 -4.64 -13.73 17.97
CA TYR A 190 -4.66 -12.39 17.38
C TYR A 190 -5.94 -12.11 16.58
N GLU A 191 -6.95 -12.99 16.69
CA GLU A 191 -8.21 -12.91 15.95
C GLU A 191 -8.93 -11.58 16.18
N TYR A 192 -8.86 -11.07 17.41
CA TYR A 192 -9.46 -9.79 17.79
C TYR A 192 -8.86 -8.60 17.03
N VAL A 193 -7.58 -8.65 16.63
CA VAL A 193 -6.96 -7.56 15.86
C VAL A 193 -7.58 -7.47 14.47
N PHE A 194 -7.86 -8.62 13.87
CA PHE A 194 -8.54 -8.68 12.57
C PHE A 194 -10.03 -8.37 12.67
N ASP A 195 -10.69 -8.75 13.77
CA ASP A 195 -12.06 -8.31 14.06
C ASP A 195 -12.14 -6.78 14.22
N TYR A 196 -11.14 -6.16 14.87
CA TYR A 196 -11.00 -4.71 14.95
C TYR A 196 -10.92 -4.06 13.57
N PHE A 197 -10.01 -4.50 12.70
CA PHE A 197 -9.90 -3.97 11.33
C PHE A 197 -11.21 -4.14 10.55
N LYS A 198 -11.85 -5.30 10.65
CA LYS A 198 -13.14 -5.56 10.01
C LYS A 198 -14.22 -4.58 10.47
N LYS A 199 -14.34 -4.33 11.78
CA LYS A 199 -15.31 -3.34 12.29
C LYS A 199 -15.00 -1.93 11.81
N LEU A 200 -13.72 -1.56 11.74
CA LEU A 200 -13.29 -0.25 11.28
C LEU A 200 -13.68 -0.02 9.83
N ASP A 201 -13.37 -0.97 8.96
CA ASP A 201 -13.67 -0.90 7.53
C ASP A 201 -15.18 -1.00 7.25
N ASP A 202 -15.88 -1.98 7.84
CA ASP A 202 -17.33 -2.17 7.68
C ASP A 202 -18.10 -0.89 8.08
N PHE A 203 -17.70 -0.27 9.20
CA PHE A 203 -18.35 0.97 9.66
C PHE A 203 -18.03 2.15 8.75
N TYR A 204 -16.77 2.30 8.30
CA TYR A 204 -16.40 3.33 7.35
C TYR A 204 -17.19 3.20 6.03
N GLU A 205 -17.25 2.01 5.45
CA GLU A 205 -17.99 1.74 4.21
C GLU A 205 -19.49 2.03 4.36
N ALA A 206 -20.09 1.61 5.48
CA ALA A 206 -21.48 1.91 5.80
C ALA A 206 -21.74 3.43 5.86
N MET A 207 -20.83 4.20 6.45
CA MET A 207 -20.95 5.67 6.52
C MET A 207 -20.72 6.32 5.15
N MET A 208 -19.74 5.85 4.37
CA MET A 208 -19.49 6.32 3.00
C MET A 208 -20.71 6.13 2.10
N GLU A 209 -21.37 4.96 2.15
CA GLU A 209 -22.56 4.71 1.35
C GLU A 209 -23.78 5.50 1.88
N LYS A 210 -23.95 5.61 3.20
CA LYS A 210 -25.03 6.41 3.80
C LYS A 210 -24.95 7.88 3.40
N TYR A 211 -23.74 8.47 3.41
CA TYR A 211 -23.51 9.89 3.14
C TYR A 211 -23.02 10.17 1.72
N LYS A 212 -23.16 9.21 0.81
CA LYS A 212 -22.77 9.35 -0.59
C LYS A 212 -23.31 10.66 -1.19
N PRO A 213 -22.50 11.44 -1.93
CA PRO A 213 -22.93 12.71 -2.49
C PRO A 213 -24.11 12.53 -3.44
N LEU A 214 -25.12 13.40 -3.28
CA LEU A 214 -26.26 13.48 -4.17
C LEU A 214 -25.87 14.18 -5.49
N PRO A 215 -26.58 13.94 -6.61
CA PRO A 215 -26.33 14.63 -7.87
C PRO A 215 -26.28 16.17 -7.74
N ALA A 216 -27.18 16.73 -6.93
CA ALA A 216 -27.21 18.17 -6.63
C ALA A 216 -25.92 18.69 -5.98
N HIS A 217 -25.16 17.87 -5.26
CA HIS A 217 -23.87 18.27 -4.69
C HIS A 217 -22.82 18.48 -5.80
N PHE A 218 -22.87 17.69 -6.87
CA PHE A 218 -21.93 17.84 -8.00
C PHE A 218 -22.26 19.06 -8.83
N GLU A 219 -23.54 19.31 -9.12
CA GLU A 219 -24.03 20.47 -9.87
C GLU A 219 -23.68 21.80 -9.19
N ASN A 220 -23.70 21.82 -7.86
CA ASN A 220 -23.37 23.01 -7.07
C ASN A 220 -21.85 23.15 -6.80
N SER A 221 -21.03 22.16 -7.15
CA SER A 221 -19.59 22.26 -6.96
C SER A 221 -18.95 23.03 -8.13
N LYS A 222 -18.18 24.08 -7.82
CA LYS A 222 -17.54 24.94 -8.85
C LYS A 222 -16.63 24.18 -9.82
N GLN A 223 -16.10 23.03 -9.39
CA GLN A 223 -15.16 22.21 -10.14
C GLN A 223 -15.77 20.90 -10.67
N HIS A 224 -17.06 20.65 -10.42
CA HIS A 224 -17.73 19.35 -10.69
C HIS A 224 -16.97 18.14 -10.10
N ARG A 225 -16.26 18.37 -8.98
CA ARG A 225 -15.43 17.39 -8.30
C ARG A 225 -15.72 17.46 -6.80
N ILE A 226 -15.83 16.30 -6.19
CA ILE A 226 -16.05 16.11 -4.75
C ILE A 226 -14.97 15.15 -4.26
N GLY A 227 -14.34 15.47 -3.13
CA GLY A 227 -13.36 14.58 -2.48
C GLY A 227 -14.01 13.26 -2.09
N TYR A 228 -13.32 12.15 -2.36
CA TYR A 228 -13.80 10.81 -1.99
C TYR A 228 -13.35 10.46 -0.57
N SER A 229 -13.95 11.12 0.42
CA SER A 229 -13.68 10.89 1.84
C SER A 229 -14.94 11.08 2.67
N LEU A 230 -14.99 10.44 3.84
CA LEU A 230 -16.16 10.54 4.72
C LEU A 230 -16.35 11.97 5.23
N GLU A 231 -15.27 12.68 5.55
CA GLU A 231 -15.28 14.09 5.97
C GLU A 231 -15.89 14.98 4.90
N SER A 232 -15.49 14.77 3.65
CA SER A 232 -16.04 15.48 2.50
C SER A 232 -17.54 15.24 2.37
N TYR A 233 -17.97 13.99 2.57
CA TYR A 233 -19.37 13.60 2.47
C TYR A 233 -20.20 14.21 3.60
N LEU A 234 -19.74 14.11 4.84
CA LEU A 234 -20.37 14.72 6.01
C LEU A 234 -20.52 16.24 5.86
N THR A 235 -19.47 16.90 5.34
CA THR A 235 -19.45 18.34 5.09
C THR A 235 -20.51 18.75 4.07
N LEU A 236 -20.64 18.01 2.97
CA LEU A 236 -21.65 18.28 1.93
C LEU A 236 -23.09 18.18 2.47
N HIS A 237 -23.34 17.17 3.30
CA HIS A 237 -24.64 16.96 3.93
C HIS A 237 -24.89 17.87 5.15
N LYS A 238 -23.88 18.63 5.59
CA LYS A 238 -23.92 19.50 6.78
C LYS A 238 -24.26 18.75 8.08
N VAL A 239 -23.69 17.56 8.25
CA VAL A 239 -23.91 16.69 9.42
C VAL A 239 -22.58 16.43 10.13
N HIS A 240 -22.58 16.35 11.46
CA HIS A 240 -21.40 16.05 12.28
C HIS A 240 -20.18 16.95 11.98
N LEU A 241 -20.42 18.21 11.62
CA LEU A 241 -19.37 19.16 11.20
C LEU A 241 -18.33 19.40 12.30
N ASP A 242 -18.76 19.38 13.55
CA ASP A 242 -17.87 19.54 14.70
C ASP A 242 -16.89 18.37 14.85
N LEU A 243 -17.28 17.16 14.45
CA LEU A 243 -16.37 16.01 14.39
C LEU A 243 -15.36 16.16 13.26
N VAL A 244 -15.81 16.65 12.09
CA VAL A 244 -14.90 16.95 10.97
C VAL A 244 -13.90 18.04 11.35
N GLU A 245 -14.31 19.07 12.07
CA GLU A 245 -13.40 20.11 12.56
C GLU A 245 -12.42 19.61 13.63
N SER A 246 -12.86 18.68 14.49
CA SER A 246 -12.05 18.19 15.61
C SER A 246 -11.09 17.07 15.21
N TYR A 247 -11.49 16.22 14.27
CA TYR A 247 -10.77 14.99 13.92
C TYR A 247 -10.49 14.82 12.43
N GLY A 248 -11.15 15.59 11.57
CA GLY A 248 -10.90 15.54 10.13
C GLY A 248 -9.43 15.85 9.88
N GLN A 249 -8.75 14.96 9.16
CA GLN A 249 -7.41 15.24 8.72
C GLN A 249 -7.47 16.54 7.90
N ASN A 250 -6.74 17.57 8.33
CA ASN A 250 -6.51 18.74 7.48
C ASN A 250 -5.92 18.21 6.17
N GLY A 251 -6.74 18.22 5.11
CA GLY A 251 -6.38 17.67 3.81
C GLY A 251 -5.15 18.32 3.19
#